data_AF-A0A939JAK6-F1
#
_entry.id   AF-A0A939JAK6-F1
#
_cell.length_a   1.000
_cell.length_b   1.000
_cell.length_c   1.000
_cell.angle_alpha   90.00
_cell.angle_beta   90.00
_cell.angle_gamma   90.00
#
_symmetry.space_group_name_H-M   'P 1'
#
loop_
_entity.id
_entity.type
_entity.pdbx_description
1 polymer ?
#
loop_
_entity_poly.entity_id
_entity_poly.type
_entity_poly.pdbx_seq_one_letter_code
_entity_poly.pdbx_strand_id
1 'polypeptide(L)'
;MPLFATLLLPSPEGHHYYTTCYVAAFAVQLALLLWAGYRRGYPLQTWLVLIAASTLAFIVGTKLLALPANAWPALLQHGTWPDTTARSVLGGGLGFGVVVLLLRRWLGFGWHVADAFAMPFCAGLVVQCVGCLLTGCCFGEVTDSAWGITYAAGSIPYIFQQQQGLLEMGATHSLALHPTQLYTLVLCAGTGLVLWLTRHRRWPAGSWALLQAGLLVLGRLVIEFWREPAGEPVGATFITLGGIRMMQLQWLLLPYTIFLLGVWGLFVYHARTVNSTPEVPPRNQPVRNLLVVVVLLVGTLLLPAGALTQPELVVVKVVLLVVVLLATTTVLQGAMATRRAGLPLAAAAVVLLFTNQVPADSTRAYFSFTPGFISGAYDQDINGGGGGGSCSSPAYRVGYYHKYQAVGGDFAYTRPSVRTTGRVSYGVGLWGGNEYISAQPLTPGGPFLTANPKDGRRFSLLDINPYIQRDRIRASGFGYGIRLGVHIGTLAHLGDPDASGSDGLQTLAAVPEATIWLGVRRTLFVQGDYAVGPLGVGNPTGRIALGSGLGSTWSRQLLAGVALAEHDPTKGMAFLSASVPLGNTGLWAEPYGATNFGRHHQVAMRLQYRLSKKH
;
A
#
# COMPACT_ATOMS: atom_id res chain seq x y z
N MET A 1 21.30 44.13 8.94
CA MET A 1 21.07 42.69 9.16
C MET A 1 19.99 42.53 10.21
N PRO A 2 18.72 42.27 9.86
CA PRO A 2 17.75 41.91 10.89
C PRO A 2 18.03 40.46 11.33
N LEU A 3 18.38 40.33 12.62
CA LEU A 3 18.53 39.08 13.38
C LEU A 3 17.16 38.43 13.63
N PHE A 4 16.48 37.97 12.59
CA PHE A 4 15.35 37.05 12.78
C PHE A 4 15.84 35.66 12.41
N ALA A 5 15.68 34.71 13.34
CA ALA A 5 16.06 33.33 13.14
C ALA A 5 15.15 32.71 12.06
N THR A 6 15.49 32.92 10.79
CA THR A 6 14.85 32.24 9.67
C THR A 6 15.16 30.76 9.79
N LEU A 7 14.13 29.93 9.91
CA LEU A 7 14.29 28.49 10.00
C LEU A 7 14.87 27.99 8.66
N LEU A 8 16.08 27.45 8.67
CA LEU A 8 16.67 26.77 7.51
C LEU A 8 16.18 25.33 7.47
N LEU A 9 15.50 24.96 6.39
CA LEU A 9 15.06 23.59 6.15
C LEU A 9 16.18 22.75 5.51
N PRO A 10 16.24 21.43 5.80
CA PRO A 10 17.27 20.53 5.29
C PRO A 10 17.22 20.42 3.76
N SER A 11 18.36 20.06 3.16
CA SER A 11 18.41 19.83 1.71
C SER A 11 17.56 18.61 1.32
N PRO A 12 16.78 18.71 0.23
CA PRO A 12 16.03 17.56 -0.30
C PRO A 12 16.91 16.59 -1.10
N GLU A 13 18.16 16.97 -1.42
CA GLU A 13 19.09 16.10 -2.15
C GLU A 13 19.42 14.83 -1.36
N GLY A 14 19.29 13.66 -1.99
CA GLY A 14 19.54 12.36 -1.37
C GLY A 14 18.42 11.85 -0.44
N HIS A 15 17.35 12.62 -0.23
CA HIS A 15 16.27 12.26 0.69
C HIS A 15 14.88 12.32 0.03
N HIS A 16 14.09 11.25 0.17
CA HIS A 16 12.76 11.14 -0.43
C HIS A 16 11.62 11.64 0.49
N TYR A 17 11.75 12.84 1.06
CA TYR A 17 10.78 13.39 2.03
C TYR A 17 9.35 13.44 1.49
N TYR A 18 9.18 13.92 0.25
CA TYR A 18 7.88 14.00 -0.43
C TYR A 18 7.22 12.63 -0.54
N THR A 19 7.95 11.64 -1.09
CA THR A 19 7.44 10.29 -1.33
C THR A 19 7.07 9.59 -0.04
N THR A 20 7.90 9.68 1.00
CA THR A 20 7.64 9.06 2.31
C THR A 20 6.41 9.67 2.97
N CYS A 21 6.28 11.00 2.98
CA CYS A 21 5.10 11.67 3.54
C CYS A 21 3.84 11.39 2.72
N TYR A 22 3.97 11.26 1.39
CA TYR A 22 2.86 10.91 0.50
C TYR A 22 2.30 9.52 0.80
N VAL A 23 3.15 8.51 0.88
CA VAL A 23 2.71 7.15 1.24
C VAL A 23 2.14 7.13 2.66
N ALA A 24 2.76 7.83 3.60
CA ALA A 24 2.27 7.94 4.97
C ALA A 24 0.89 8.63 5.04
N ALA A 25 0.66 9.70 4.28
CA ALA A 25 -0.60 10.42 4.23
C ALA A 25 -1.74 9.52 3.74
N PHE A 26 -1.53 8.78 2.64
CA PHE A 26 -2.52 7.82 2.15
C PHE A 26 -2.72 6.64 3.11
N ALA A 27 -1.67 6.17 3.78
CA ALA A 27 -1.79 5.11 4.78
C ALA A 27 -2.61 5.55 6.00
N VAL A 28 -2.36 6.75 6.53
CA VAL A 28 -3.13 7.36 7.63
C VAL A 28 -4.57 7.56 7.21
N GLN A 29 -4.80 8.12 6.02
CA GLN A 29 -6.14 8.33 5.48
C GLN A 29 -6.89 6.99 5.33
N LEU A 30 -6.26 5.97 4.75
CA LEU A 30 -6.87 4.65 4.58
C LEU A 30 -7.19 4.00 5.94
N ALA A 31 -6.28 4.06 6.91
CA ALA A 31 -6.51 3.51 8.25
C ALA A 31 -7.69 4.20 8.95
N LEU A 32 -7.78 5.53 8.87
CA LEU A 32 -8.90 6.29 9.43
C LEU A 32 -10.22 6.04 8.70
N LEU A 33 -10.20 5.87 7.38
CA LEU A 33 -11.38 5.50 6.59
C LEU A 33 -11.87 4.09 6.92
N LEU A 34 -10.97 3.12 7.08
CA LEU A 34 -11.32 1.76 7.50
C LEU A 34 -11.92 1.77 8.90
N TRP A 35 -11.33 2.53 9.82
CA TRP A 35 -11.86 2.72 11.17
C TRP A 35 -13.24 3.41 11.18
N ALA A 36 -13.42 4.45 10.37
CA ALA A 36 -14.69 5.16 10.24
C ALA A 36 -15.79 4.24 9.66
N GLY A 37 -15.47 3.48 8.60
CA GLY A 37 -16.39 2.51 8.02
C GLY A 37 -16.76 1.39 8.99
N TYR A 38 -15.78 0.88 9.77
CA TYR A 38 -16.02 -0.11 10.81
C TYR A 38 -16.95 0.42 11.91
N ARG A 39 -16.72 1.63 12.41
CA ARG A 39 -17.58 2.26 13.44
C ARG A 39 -19.00 2.54 12.95
N ARG A 40 -19.17 2.84 11.66
CA ARG A 40 -20.48 3.07 11.03
C ARG A 40 -21.18 1.79 10.55
N GLY A 41 -20.55 0.63 10.73
CA GLY A 41 -21.13 -0.67 10.34
C GLY A 41 -21.25 -0.86 8.83
N TYR A 42 -20.42 -0.20 8.03
CA TYR A 42 -20.45 -0.35 6.59
C TYR A 42 -19.93 -1.73 6.15
N PRO A 43 -20.57 -2.38 5.14
CA PRO A 43 -20.04 -3.60 4.56
C PRO A 43 -18.68 -3.33 3.93
N LEU A 44 -17.67 -4.06 4.40
CA LEU A 44 -16.25 -3.83 4.05
C LEU A 44 -16.00 -3.79 2.54
N GLN A 45 -16.64 -4.67 1.77
CA GLN A 45 -16.46 -4.74 0.31
C GLN A 45 -16.95 -3.47 -0.39
N THR A 46 -18.20 -3.06 -0.16
CA THR A 46 -18.79 -1.85 -0.78
C THR A 46 -18.06 -0.59 -0.34
N TRP A 47 -17.62 -0.54 0.92
CA TRP A 47 -16.83 0.58 1.44
C TRP A 47 -15.45 0.68 0.78
N LEU A 48 -14.72 -0.43 0.68
CA LEU A 48 -13.41 -0.47 0.03
C LEU A 48 -13.48 -0.13 -1.46
N VAL A 49 -14.53 -0.54 -2.16
CA VAL A 49 -14.76 -0.17 -3.57
C VAL A 49 -14.92 1.35 -3.72
N LEU A 50 -15.70 1.98 -2.83
CA LEU A 50 -15.86 3.43 -2.84
C LEU A 50 -14.55 4.14 -2.50
N ILE A 51 -13.81 3.68 -1.48
CA ILE A 51 -12.49 4.21 -1.15
C ILE A 51 -11.58 4.12 -2.38
N ALA A 52 -11.43 2.93 -2.98
CA ALA A 52 -10.57 2.72 -4.13
C ALA A 52 -10.88 3.63 -5.31
N ALA A 53 -12.17 3.74 -5.66
CA ALA A 53 -12.61 4.62 -6.74
C ALA A 53 -12.32 6.08 -6.44
N SER A 54 -12.63 6.53 -5.22
CA SER A 54 -12.42 7.91 -4.81
C SER A 54 -10.92 8.27 -4.70
N THR A 55 -10.07 7.35 -4.25
CA THR A 55 -8.61 7.49 -4.19
C THR A 55 -8.00 7.58 -5.58
N LEU A 56 -8.38 6.69 -6.50
CA LEU A 56 -7.90 6.74 -7.89
C LEU A 56 -8.30 8.07 -8.54
N ALA A 57 -9.56 8.49 -8.37
CA ALA A 57 -10.06 9.75 -8.91
C ALA A 57 -9.37 10.97 -8.30
N PHE A 58 -9.04 10.93 -7.01
CA PHE A 58 -8.23 11.98 -6.38
C PHE A 58 -6.86 12.07 -7.03
N ILE A 59 -6.12 10.97 -7.15
CA ILE A 59 -4.77 10.96 -7.72
C ILE A 59 -4.79 11.47 -9.17
N VAL A 60 -5.66 10.90 -10.01
CA VAL A 60 -5.80 11.31 -11.41
C VAL A 60 -6.24 12.78 -11.50
N GLY A 61 -7.18 13.21 -10.66
CA GLY A 61 -7.67 14.58 -10.59
C GLY A 61 -6.57 15.59 -10.25
N THR A 62 -5.64 15.25 -9.34
CA THR A 62 -4.54 16.17 -9.00
C THR A 62 -3.65 16.49 -10.19
N LYS A 63 -3.48 15.54 -11.11
CA LYS A 63 -2.66 15.72 -12.31
C LYS A 63 -3.43 16.43 -13.41
N LEU A 64 -4.65 15.96 -13.71
CA LEU A 64 -5.45 16.51 -14.81
C LEU A 64 -5.64 18.02 -14.69
N LEU A 65 -5.88 18.54 -13.48
CA LEU A 65 -6.04 19.99 -13.30
C LEU A 65 -4.70 20.75 -13.38
N ALA A 66 -3.58 20.09 -13.04
CA ALA A 66 -2.25 20.69 -13.09
C ALA A 66 -1.61 20.66 -14.49
N LEU A 67 -2.23 19.98 -15.46
CA LEU A 67 -1.72 19.89 -16.83
C LEU A 67 -1.76 21.26 -17.51
N PRO A 68 -0.64 21.72 -18.09
CA PRO A 68 -0.61 22.97 -18.82
C PRO A 68 -1.44 22.87 -20.10
N ALA A 69 -2.01 24.00 -20.56
CA ALA A 69 -2.95 24.03 -21.68
C ALA A 69 -2.39 23.41 -22.97
N ASN A 70 -1.08 23.56 -23.21
CA ASN A 70 -0.36 23.02 -24.36
C ASN A 70 -0.20 21.50 -24.36
N ALA A 71 -0.37 20.84 -23.21
CA ALA A 71 -0.24 19.38 -23.09
C ALA A 71 -1.52 18.62 -23.46
N TRP A 72 -2.68 19.29 -23.46
CA TRP A 72 -3.98 18.67 -23.72
C TRP A 72 -4.11 18.08 -25.14
N PRO A 73 -3.67 18.74 -26.22
CA PRO A 73 -3.72 18.18 -27.56
C PRO A 73 -2.93 16.87 -27.68
N ALA A 74 -1.71 16.82 -27.11
CA ALA A 74 -0.88 15.62 -27.12
C ALA A 74 -1.52 14.46 -26.34
N LEU A 75 -2.12 14.75 -25.18
CA LEU A 75 -2.81 13.74 -24.38
C LEU A 75 -4.05 13.18 -25.11
N LEU A 76 -4.84 14.03 -25.76
CA LEU A 76 -6.07 13.64 -26.44
C LEU A 76 -5.81 12.91 -27.77
N GLN A 77 -4.75 13.29 -28.50
CA GLN A 77 -4.47 12.75 -29.84
C GLN A 77 -3.54 11.54 -29.81
N HIS A 78 -2.53 11.54 -28.93
CA HIS A 78 -1.50 10.50 -28.90
C HIS A 78 -1.55 9.63 -27.64
N GLY A 79 -2.37 9.99 -26.64
CA GLY A 79 -2.43 9.25 -25.38
C GLY A 79 -1.13 9.31 -24.57
N THR A 80 -0.22 10.22 -24.88
CA THR A 80 1.05 10.38 -24.18
C THR A 80 0.87 11.30 -22.98
N TRP A 81 1.22 10.81 -21.80
CA TRP A 81 1.21 11.64 -20.60
C TRP A 81 2.46 12.52 -20.57
N PRO A 82 2.33 13.82 -20.30
CA PRO A 82 3.48 14.70 -20.18
C PRO A 82 4.29 14.35 -18.93
N ASP A 83 5.62 14.38 -19.05
CA ASP A 83 6.55 14.27 -17.92
C ASP A 83 6.51 15.53 -17.06
N THR A 84 5.41 15.72 -16.35
CA THR A 84 5.19 16.85 -15.44
C THR A 84 5.04 16.35 -14.00
N THR A 85 5.71 17.03 -13.08
CA THR A 85 5.63 16.75 -11.64
C THR A 85 4.56 17.59 -10.93
N ALA A 86 3.90 18.49 -11.66
CA ALA A 86 2.88 19.39 -11.14
C ALA A 86 1.64 18.62 -10.66
N ARG A 87 1.12 19.04 -9.50
CA ARG A 87 -0.06 18.44 -8.86
C ARG A 87 -0.87 19.54 -8.19
N SER A 88 -2.18 19.45 -8.32
CA SER A 88 -3.10 20.39 -7.67
C SER A 88 -4.10 19.67 -6.78
N VAL A 89 -4.06 19.98 -5.48
CA VAL A 89 -4.98 19.38 -4.49
C VAL A 89 -6.45 19.69 -4.83
N LEU A 90 -6.71 20.84 -5.46
CA LEU A 90 -8.05 21.22 -5.93
C LEU A 90 -8.59 20.24 -6.97
N GLY A 91 -7.74 19.84 -7.93
CA GLY A 91 -8.10 18.85 -8.94
C GLY A 91 -8.41 17.48 -8.32
N GLY A 92 -7.63 17.09 -7.32
CA GLY A 92 -7.89 15.87 -6.56
C GLY A 92 -9.21 15.93 -5.80
N GLY A 93 -9.48 17.04 -5.11
CA GLY A 93 -10.73 17.27 -4.38
C GLY A 93 -11.96 17.22 -5.29
N LEU A 94 -11.88 17.82 -6.48
CA LEU A 94 -12.93 17.76 -7.50
C LEU A 94 -13.16 16.33 -8.01
N GLY A 95 -12.09 15.63 -8.41
CA GLY A 95 -12.18 14.25 -8.89
C GLY A 95 -12.77 13.30 -7.83
N PHE A 96 -12.30 13.42 -6.59
CA PHE A 96 -12.85 12.72 -5.43
C PHE A 96 -14.34 13.00 -5.24
N GLY A 97 -14.73 14.29 -5.20
CA GLY A 97 -16.11 14.71 -4.95
C GLY A 97 -17.09 14.22 -6.01
N VAL A 98 -16.71 14.29 -7.30
CA VAL A 98 -17.51 13.78 -8.42
C VAL A 98 -17.74 12.28 -8.29
N VAL A 99 -16.69 11.49 -8.03
CA VAL A 99 -16.81 10.04 -7.93
C VAL A 99 -17.63 9.62 -6.72
N VAL A 100 -17.47 10.28 -5.56
CA VAL A 100 -18.32 10.02 -4.38
C VAL A 100 -19.79 10.37 -4.68
N LEU A 101 -20.06 11.49 -5.37
CA LEU A 101 -21.42 11.89 -5.73
C LEU A 101 -22.10 10.87 -6.66
N LEU A 102 -21.38 10.38 -7.67
CA LEU A 102 -21.89 9.41 -8.63
C LEU A 102 -22.05 8.00 -8.02
N LEU A 103 -21.04 7.52 -7.29
CA LEU A 103 -21.03 6.15 -6.78
C LEU A 103 -21.84 5.97 -5.50
N ARG A 104 -22.04 7.00 -4.66
CA ARG A 104 -22.79 6.82 -3.40
C ARG A 104 -24.18 6.22 -3.64
N ARG A 105 -24.93 6.74 -4.62
CA ARG A 105 -26.29 6.27 -4.93
C ARG A 105 -26.24 4.90 -5.60
N TRP A 106 -25.21 4.65 -6.42
CA TRP A 106 -24.99 3.35 -7.03
C TRP A 106 -24.61 2.27 -6.01
N LEU A 107 -23.97 2.62 -4.91
CA LEU A 107 -23.56 1.65 -3.88
C LEU A 107 -24.54 1.60 -2.70
N GLY A 108 -25.65 2.35 -2.76
CA GLY A 108 -26.69 2.37 -1.73
C GLY A 108 -26.38 3.24 -0.51
N PHE A 109 -25.36 4.09 -0.58
CA PHE A 109 -25.02 5.04 0.48
C PHE A 109 -25.91 6.30 0.43
N GLY A 110 -26.30 6.77 1.62
CA GLY A 110 -26.86 8.10 1.83
C GLY A 110 -25.78 9.20 1.85
N TRP A 111 -26.17 10.44 2.11
CA TRP A 111 -25.24 11.58 2.20
C TRP A 111 -24.26 11.51 3.38
N HIS A 112 -24.59 10.73 4.42
CA HIS A 112 -23.70 10.47 5.57
C HIS A 112 -22.33 9.92 5.16
N VAL A 113 -22.23 9.23 4.03
CA VAL A 113 -20.96 8.70 3.54
C VAL A 113 -19.94 9.79 3.24
N ALA A 114 -20.38 10.96 2.78
CA ALA A 114 -19.48 12.08 2.51
C ALA A 114 -18.82 12.56 3.82
N ASP A 115 -19.57 12.62 4.92
CA ASP A 115 -19.06 13.00 6.24
C ASP A 115 -18.03 12.00 6.77
N ALA A 116 -18.08 10.73 6.32
CA ALA A 116 -17.09 9.71 6.73
C ALA A 116 -15.69 10.03 6.21
N PHE A 117 -15.58 10.76 5.10
CA PHE A 117 -14.31 11.17 4.53
C PHE A 117 -13.73 12.43 5.15
N ALA A 118 -14.55 13.24 5.86
CA ALA A 118 -14.15 14.57 6.23
C ALA A 118 -12.91 14.60 7.16
N MET A 119 -12.98 13.92 8.31
CA MET A 119 -11.84 13.83 9.23
C MET A 119 -10.60 13.13 8.62
N PRO A 120 -10.73 11.96 7.98
CA PRO A 120 -9.59 11.30 7.33
C PRO A 120 -8.89 12.16 6.28
N PHE A 121 -9.63 12.98 5.53
CA PHE A 121 -9.07 13.86 4.52
C PHE A 121 -8.21 14.98 5.14
N CYS A 122 -8.68 15.64 6.21
CA CYS A 122 -7.87 16.61 6.94
C CYS A 122 -6.58 15.98 7.50
N ALA A 123 -6.69 14.79 8.09
CA ALA A 123 -5.53 14.10 8.66
C ALA A 123 -4.47 13.74 7.60
N GLY A 124 -4.91 13.24 6.43
CA GLY A 124 -4.01 12.98 5.31
C GLY A 124 -3.30 14.25 4.82
N LEU A 125 -4.03 15.37 4.69
CA LEU A 125 -3.45 16.64 4.26
C LEU A 125 -2.42 17.20 5.25
N VAL A 126 -2.65 17.07 6.56
CA VAL A 126 -1.67 17.50 7.58
C VAL A 126 -0.34 16.77 7.40
N VAL A 127 -0.38 15.45 7.21
CA VAL A 127 0.84 14.64 6.97
C VAL A 127 1.52 15.04 5.66
N GLN A 128 0.74 15.22 4.59
CA GLN A 128 1.28 15.61 3.29
C GLN A 128 1.92 17.01 3.32
N CYS A 129 1.34 17.96 4.06
CA CYS A 129 1.87 19.32 4.16
C CYS A 129 3.27 19.35 4.79
N VAL A 130 3.59 18.42 5.69
CA VAL A 130 4.96 18.27 6.22
C VAL A 130 5.93 17.88 5.10
N GLY A 131 5.55 16.93 4.24
CA GLY A 131 6.35 16.56 3.08
C GLY A 131 6.52 17.71 2.08
N CYS A 132 5.46 18.47 1.83
CA CYS A 132 5.51 19.66 0.98
C CYS A 132 6.45 20.74 1.53
N LEU A 133 6.40 20.97 2.85
CA LEU A 133 7.29 21.89 3.54
C LEU A 133 8.75 21.45 3.42
N LEU A 134 9.08 20.19 3.70
CA LEU A 134 10.47 19.71 3.62
C LEU A 134 11.04 19.73 2.19
N THR A 135 10.18 19.61 1.18
CA THR A 135 10.60 19.63 -0.23
C THR A 135 10.63 21.04 -0.81
N GLY A 136 9.95 21.99 -0.17
CA GLY A 136 9.75 23.34 -0.67
C GLY A 136 8.80 23.44 -1.87
N CYS A 137 7.94 22.44 -2.11
CA CYS A 137 6.91 22.61 -3.12
C CYS A 137 5.85 23.58 -2.61
N CYS A 138 5.12 24.26 -3.51
CA CYS A 138 3.95 25.05 -3.10
C CYS A 138 4.32 26.26 -2.19
N PHE A 139 5.49 26.87 -2.43
CA PHE A 139 6.08 27.94 -1.62
C PHE A 139 5.40 29.31 -1.79
N GLY A 140 5.64 30.20 -0.82
CA GLY A 140 5.12 31.56 -0.82
C GLY A 140 6.04 32.58 -1.48
N GLU A 141 5.58 33.82 -1.55
CA GLU A 141 6.37 34.97 -2.02
C GLU A 141 7.49 35.33 -1.03
N VAL A 142 8.48 36.09 -1.50
CA VAL A 142 9.59 36.61 -0.68
C VAL A 142 9.06 37.53 0.41
N THR A 143 9.60 37.41 1.63
CA THR A 143 9.12 38.16 2.79
C THR A 143 10.24 38.55 3.75
N ASP A 144 10.10 39.74 4.34
CA ASP A 144 10.94 40.21 5.45
C ASP A 144 10.33 39.89 6.83
N SER A 145 9.25 39.10 6.87
CA SER A 145 8.56 38.77 8.12
C SER A 145 9.39 37.85 9.03
N ALA A 146 9.23 38.00 10.34
CA ALA A 146 9.99 37.26 11.35
C ALA A 146 9.75 35.73 11.37
N TRP A 147 8.73 35.25 10.65
CA TRP A 147 8.42 33.81 10.50
C TRP A 147 8.75 33.27 9.10
N GLY A 148 9.49 34.03 8.29
CA GLY A 148 9.96 33.56 6.99
C GLY A 148 10.85 32.32 7.11
N ILE A 149 10.73 31.41 6.15
CA ILE A 149 11.52 30.17 6.08
C ILE A 149 12.44 30.22 4.87
N THR A 150 13.67 29.74 5.05
CA THR A 150 14.69 29.64 4.00
C THR A 150 14.94 28.18 3.65
N TYR A 151 15.21 27.89 2.39
CA TYR A 151 15.43 26.54 1.90
C TYR A 151 16.87 26.36 1.43
N ALA A 152 17.48 25.23 1.77
CA ALA A 152 18.83 24.90 1.32
C ALA A 152 18.94 24.75 -0.21
N ALA A 153 20.18 24.81 -0.71
CA ALA A 153 20.50 24.53 -2.10
C ALA A 153 19.90 23.19 -2.60
N GLY A 154 19.51 23.16 -3.87
CA GLY A 154 18.87 22.00 -4.51
C GLY A 154 17.35 21.88 -4.27
N SER A 155 16.77 22.71 -3.42
CA SER A 155 15.31 22.81 -3.25
C SER A 155 14.63 23.57 -4.39
N ILE A 156 13.33 23.31 -4.61
CA ILE A 156 12.51 23.98 -5.63
C ILE A 156 12.58 25.53 -5.51
N PRO A 157 12.34 26.15 -4.34
CA PRO A 157 12.38 27.60 -4.20
C PRO A 157 13.78 28.18 -4.42
N TYR A 158 14.84 27.47 -3.98
CA TYR A 158 16.22 27.88 -4.25
C TYR A 158 16.51 27.91 -5.76
N ILE A 159 16.18 26.83 -6.47
CA ILE A 159 16.38 26.73 -7.92
C ILE A 159 15.59 27.81 -8.64
N PHE A 160 14.34 28.06 -8.22
CA PHE A 160 13.51 29.12 -8.80
C PHE A 160 14.14 30.51 -8.63
N GLN A 161 14.56 30.86 -7.42
CA GLN A 161 15.20 32.16 -7.17
C GLN A 161 16.56 32.30 -7.87
N GLN A 162 17.31 31.21 -7.99
CA GLN A 162 18.56 31.17 -8.76
C GLN A 162 18.30 31.44 -10.24
N GLN A 163 17.29 30.81 -10.83
CA GLN A 163 16.90 31.03 -12.23
C GLN A 163 16.39 32.45 -12.50
N GLN A 164 15.79 33.09 -11.49
CA GLN A 164 15.35 34.50 -11.56
C GLN A 164 16.50 35.50 -11.31
N GLY A 165 17.72 35.04 -11.00
CA GLY A 165 18.85 35.92 -10.69
C GLY A 165 18.70 36.69 -9.37
N LEU A 166 17.88 36.20 -8.45
CA LEU A 166 17.59 36.85 -7.15
C LEU A 166 18.63 36.53 -6.07
N LEU A 167 19.49 35.52 -6.30
CA LEU A 167 20.48 35.06 -5.33
C LEU A 167 21.88 35.56 -5.66
N GLU A 168 22.64 35.91 -4.61
CA GLU A 168 24.06 36.25 -4.74
C GLU A 168 24.90 35.03 -5.16
N MET A 169 26.03 35.29 -5.82
CA MET A 169 26.99 34.25 -6.23
C MET A 169 27.53 33.51 -5.00
N GLY A 170 27.22 32.21 -4.88
CA GLY A 170 27.64 31.37 -3.74
C GLY A 170 26.61 31.28 -2.60
N ALA A 171 25.39 31.79 -2.77
CA ALA A 171 24.32 31.61 -1.80
C ALA A 171 24.08 30.12 -1.50
N THR A 172 24.00 29.77 -0.21
CA THR A 172 23.78 28.38 0.24
C THR A 172 22.30 28.07 0.52
N HIS A 173 21.45 29.09 0.47
CA HIS A 173 20.03 29.02 0.80
C HIS A 173 19.23 30.08 0.02
N SER A 174 17.92 29.86 -0.09
CA SER A 174 16.96 30.78 -0.70
C SER A 174 16.76 32.02 0.18
N LEU A 175 16.26 33.12 -0.38
CA LEU A 175 15.67 34.21 0.39
C LEU A 175 14.52 33.69 1.26
N ALA A 176 14.19 34.43 2.31
CA ALA A 176 13.11 34.09 3.21
C ALA A 176 11.76 34.18 2.48
N LEU A 177 10.96 33.12 2.60
CA LEU A 177 9.66 32.98 1.93
C LEU A 177 8.55 32.83 2.96
N HIS A 178 7.34 33.26 2.59
CA HIS A 178 6.15 32.96 3.37
C HIS A 178 5.91 31.43 3.43
N PRO A 179 5.79 30.84 4.64
CA PRO A 179 5.60 29.41 4.79
C PRO A 179 4.14 29.00 4.55
N THR A 180 3.64 29.20 3.33
CA THR A 180 2.24 28.91 2.96
C THR A 180 1.85 27.45 3.17
N GLN A 181 2.82 26.53 3.16
CA GLN A 181 2.62 25.12 3.50
C GLN A 181 2.27 24.93 4.98
N LEU A 182 2.89 25.70 5.90
CA LEU A 182 2.51 25.70 7.31
C LEU A 182 1.14 26.33 7.52
N TYR A 183 0.81 27.41 6.79
CA TYR A 183 -0.53 27.99 6.85
C TYR A 183 -1.60 26.97 6.42
N THR A 184 -1.31 26.20 5.37
CA THR A 184 -2.18 25.13 4.87
C THR A 184 -2.29 23.99 5.88
N LEU A 185 -1.18 23.61 6.53
CA LEU A 185 -1.17 22.60 7.60
C LEU A 185 -2.06 23.04 8.77
N VAL A 186 -1.90 24.27 9.25
CA VAL A 186 -2.71 24.84 10.34
C VAL A 186 -4.18 24.92 9.94
N LEU A 187 -4.49 25.29 8.70
CA LEU A 187 -5.86 25.28 8.17
C LEU A 187 -6.48 23.88 8.20
N CYS A 188 -5.73 22.86 7.74
CA CYS A 188 -6.21 21.48 7.72
C CYS A 188 -6.41 20.92 9.13
N ALA A 189 -5.43 21.15 10.02
CA ALA A 189 -5.50 20.75 11.42
C ALA A 189 -6.63 21.47 12.17
N GLY A 190 -6.78 22.77 11.96
CA GLY A 190 -7.84 23.60 12.54
C GLY A 190 -9.23 23.17 12.05
N THR A 191 -9.38 22.90 10.75
CA THR A 191 -10.64 22.36 10.21
C THR A 191 -10.97 21.00 10.82
N GLY A 192 -9.99 20.10 10.93
CA GLY A 192 -10.17 18.82 11.61
C GLY A 192 -10.55 18.98 13.10
N LEU A 193 -9.93 19.93 13.79
CA LEU A 193 -10.23 20.25 15.19
C LEU A 193 -11.66 20.77 15.35
N VAL A 194 -12.12 21.67 14.47
CA VAL A 194 -13.50 22.18 14.47
C VAL A 194 -14.50 21.04 14.30
N LEU A 195 -14.28 20.13 13.34
CA LEU A 195 -15.13 18.97 13.14
C LEU A 195 -15.13 18.03 14.35
N TRP A 196 -13.96 17.83 14.97
CA TRP A 196 -13.84 16.99 16.16
C TRP A 196 -14.52 17.60 17.39
N LEU A 197 -14.37 18.90 17.64
CA LEU A 197 -15.01 19.59 18.76
C LEU A 197 -16.53 19.64 18.59
N THR A 198 -17.00 19.80 17.36
CA THR A 198 -18.43 19.83 17.04
C THR A 198 -19.05 18.45 16.86
N ARG A 199 -18.30 17.36 17.12
CA ARG A 199 -18.75 16.00 16.79
C ARG A 199 -19.96 15.49 17.55
N HIS A 200 -20.21 16.08 18.72
CA HIS A 200 -21.32 15.71 19.58
C HIS A 200 -22.62 16.43 19.21
N ARG A 201 -22.56 17.44 18.35
CA ARG A 201 -23.73 18.16 17.88
C ARG A 201 -24.48 17.32 16.83
N ARG A 202 -25.80 17.44 16.80
CA ARG A 202 -26.64 16.79 15.78
C ARG A 202 -26.52 17.59 14.48
N TRP A 203 -25.84 17.01 13.52
CA TRP A 203 -25.59 17.60 12.21
C TRP A 203 -26.39 16.82 11.14
N PRO A 204 -26.96 17.50 10.13
CA PRO A 204 -27.61 16.80 9.04
C PRO A 204 -26.59 16.07 8.16
N ALA A 205 -27.05 15.03 7.46
CA ALA A 205 -26.21 14.23 6.56
C ALA A 205 -25.50 15.08 5.50
N GLY A 206 -24.20 14.90 5.33
CA GLY A 206 -23.35 15.61 4.37
C GLY A 206 -22.84 16.97 4.85
N SER A 207 -23.25 17.44 6.04
CA SER A 207 -22.86 18.77 6.51
C SER A 207 -21.42 18.87 6.99
N TRP A 208 -20.80 17.80 7.48
CA TRP A 208 -19.37 17.84 7.84
C TRP A 208 -18.52 17.96 6.59
N ALA A 209 -18.87 17.21 5.53
CA ALA A 209 -18.16 17.30 4.26
C ALA A 209 -18.28 18.70 3.64
N LEU A 210 -19.47 19.31 3.69
CA LEU A 210 -19.68 20.67 3.19
C LEU A 210 -18.95 21.73 4.03
N LEU A 211 -19.01 21.64 5.37
CA LEU A 211 -18.30 22.55 6.26
C LEU A 211 -16.79 22.46 6.04
N GLN A 212 -16.27 21.24 5.97
CA GLN A 212 -14.86 21.00 5.70
C GLN A 212 -14.44 21.60 4.36
N ALA A 213 -15.15 21.27 3.28
CA ALA A 213 -14.82 21.79 1.95
C ALA A 213 -14.88 23.32 1.94
N GLY A 214 -15.91 23.92 2.53
CA GLY A 214 -16.06 25.37 2.63
C GLY A 214 -14.91 26.03 3.40
N LEU A 215 -14.52 25.48 4.56
CA LEU A 215 -13.41 26.00 5.36
C LEU A 215 -12.05 25.85 4.64
N LEU A 216 -11.79 24.71 4.00
CA LEU A 216 -10.56 24.48 3.26
C LEU A 216 -10.43 25.40 2.04
N VAL A 217 -11.53 25.59 1.28
CA VAL A 217 -11.56 26.51 0.12
C VAL A 217 -11.42 27.96 0.57
N LEU A 218 -12.10 28.37 1.64
CA LEU A 218 -11.96 29.70 2.23
C LEU A 218 -10.52 29.97 2.66
N GLY A 219 -9.92 29.04 3.42
CA GLY A 219 -8.55 29.19 3.86
C GLY A 219 -7.57 29.16 2.69
N ARG A 220 -7.85 28.39 1.64
CA ARG A 220 -7.04 28.41 0.41
C ARG A 220 -7.11 29.77 -0.30
N LEU A 221 -8.30 30.37 -0.41
CA LEU A 221 -8.47 31.72 -0.95
C LEU A 221 -7.60 32.75 -0.20
N VAL A 222 -7.57 32.64 1.13
CA VAL A 222 -6.77 33.52 2.00
C VAL A 222 -5.27 33.27 1.81
N ILE A 223 -4.82 32.01 1.81
CA ILE A 223 -3.40 31.66 1.67
C ILE A 223 -2.83 32.09 0.30
N GLU A 224 -3.65 32.11 -0.74
CA GLU A 224 -3.22 32.47 -2.10
C GLU A 224 -2.69 33.91 -2.20
N PHE A 225 -3.04 34.81 -1.26
CA PHE A 225 -2.47 36.17 -1.21
C PHE A 225 -0.97 36.21 -0.88
N TRP A 226 -0.42 35.15 -0.28
CA TRP A 226 1.01 35.05 0.06
C TRP A 226 1.73 33.99 -0.79
N ARG A 227 1.04 33.41 -1.78
CA ARG A 227 1.54 32.27 -2.55
C ARG A 227 2.23 32.75 -3.81
N GLU A 228 3.43 32.21 -4.08
CA GLU A 228 4.14 32.47 -5.32
C GLU A 228 3.48 31.71 -6.48
N PRO A 229 3.14 32.37 -7.61
CA PRO A 229 2.62 31.73 -8.84
C PRO A 229 3.39 30.49 -9.32
N ALA A 230 4.71 30.48 -9.17
CA ALA A 230 5.55 29.34 -9.56
C ALA A 230 5.34 28.11 -8.65
N GLY A 231 4.85 28.30 -7.42
CA GLY A 231 4.56 27.23 -6.47
C GLY A 231 3.28 26.45 -6.77
N GLU A 232 2.34 27.03 -7.53
CA GLU A 232 1.11 26.39 -8.00
C GLU A 232 0.75 26.95 -9.39
N PRO A 233 1.00 26.22 -10.49
CA PRO A 233 0.76 26.73 -11.84
C PRO A 233 -0.74 26.88 -12.18
N VAL A 234 -1.65 26.28 -11.40
CA VAL A 234 -3.08 26.27 -11.68
C VAL A 234 -3.71 27.62 -11.38
N GLY A 235 -4.16 28.33 -12.42
CA GLY A 235 -4.86 29.62 -12.27
C GLY A 235 -3.96 30.75 -11.75
N ALA A 236 -2.64 30.64 -12.00
CA ALA A 236 -1.60 31.57 -11.55
C ALA A 236 -1.56 32.90 -12.35
N THR A 237 -2.39 33.04 -13.39
CA THR A 237 -2.50 34.25 -14.20
C THR A 237 -3.23 35.35 -13.42
N PHE A 238 -2.74 36.59 -13.49
CA PHE A 238 -3.41 37.73 -12.88
C PHE A 238 -4.50 38.29 -13.79
N ILE A 239 -5.69 38.52 -13.24
CA ILE A 239 -6.82 39.14 -13.93
C ILE A 239 -7.30 40.35 -13.12
N THR A 240 -7.38 41.50 -13.78
CA THR A 240 -7.95 42.72 -13.24
C THR A 240 -9.43 42.84 -13.62
N LEU A 241 -10.32 42.76 -12.63
CA LEU A 241 -11.76 42.98 -12.79
C LEU A 241 -12.19 44.09 -11.84
N GLY A 242 -12.85 45.14 -12.36
CA GLY A 242 -13.36 46.25 -11.54
C GLY A 242 -12.26 47.02 -10.77
N GLY A 243 -11.04 47.07 -11.29
CA GLY A 243 -9.89 47.76 -10.65
C GLY A 243 -9.13 46.93 -9.61
N ILE A 244 -9.58 45.72 -9.28
CA ILE A 244 -8.90 44.83 -8.33
C ILE A 244 -8.10 43.79 -9.12
N ARG A 245 -6.78 43.73 -8.88
CA ARG A 245 -5.88 42.72 -9.46
C ARG A 245 -5.79 41.51 -8.52
N MET A 246 -6.29 40.37 -8.97
CA MET A 246 -6.23 39.09 -8.23
C MET A 246 -5.85 37.96 -9.20
N MET A 247 -5.36 36.84 -8.67
CA MET A 247 -5.12 35.64 -9.47
C MET A 247 -6.44 35.07 -10.00
N GLN A 248 -6.40 34.44 -11.18
CA GLN A 248 -7.56 33.74 -11.77
C GLN A 248 -8.14 32.73 -10.78
N LEU A 249 -7.27 32.02 -10.04
CA LEU A 249 -7.70 31.07 -9.03
C LEU A 249 -8.49 31.74 -7.89
N GLN A 250 -8.05 32.90 -7.40
CA GLN A 250 -8.74 33.64 -6.34
C GLN A 250 -10.16 34.05 -6.77
N TRP A 251 -10.31 34.51 -8.01
CA TRP A 251 -11.61 34.84 -8.60
C TRP A 251 -12.56 33.65 -8.68
N LEU A 252 -12.05 32.42 -8.86
CA LEU A 252 -12.85 31.20 -8.87
C LEU A 252 -13.19 30.70 -7.46
N LEU A 253 -12.24 30.79 -6.52
CA LEU A 253 -12.41 30.31 -5.15
C LEU A 253 -13.41 31.17 -4.35
N LEU A 254 -13.50 32.48 -4.62
CA LEU A 254 -14.41 33.39 -3.92
C LEU A 254 -15.89 33.00 -4.05
N PRO A 255 -16.49 32.91 -5.26
CA PRO A 255 -17.88 32.51 -5.41
C PRO A 255 -18.10 31.05 -4.96
N TYR A 256 -17.11 30.18 -5.15
CA TYR A 256 -17.19 28.79 -4.72
C TYR A 256 -17.27 28.64 -3.19
N THR A 257 -16.52 29.46 -2.46
CA THR A 257 -16.56 29.52 -0.99
C THR A 257 -17.94 29.97 -0.50
N ILE A 258 -18.46 31.05 -1.08
CA ILE A 258 -19.79 31.57 -0.75
C ILE A 258 -20.86 30.51 -1.01
N PHE A 259 -20.76 29.79 -2.14
CA PHE A 259 -21.66 28.70 -2.46
C PHE A 259 -21.60 27.57 -1.44
N LEU A 260 -20.42 27.03 -1.12
CA LEU A 260 -20.28 25.91 -0.18
C LEU A 260 -20.76 26.26 1.23
N LEU A 261 -20.33 27.40 1.78
CA LEU A 261 -20.71 27.83 3.12
C LEU A 261 -22.17 28.28 3.18
N GLY A 262 -22.69 28.88 2.11
CA GLY A 262 -24.10 29.25 1.97
C GLY A 262 -25.01 28.02 1.95
N VAL A 263 -24.67 27.00 1.12
CA VAL A 263 -25.40 25.72 1.08
C VAL A 263 -25.32 25.02 2.43
N TRP A 264 -24.15 24.99 3.07
CA TRP A 264 -24.00 24.45 4.42
C TRP A 264 -24.90 25.17 5.43
N GLY A 265 -24.89 26.51 5.43
CA GLY A 265 -25.72 27.33 6.30
C GLY A 265 -27.21 27.07 6.11
N LEU A 266 -27.66 26.96 4.86
CA LEU A 266 -29.03 26.58 4.52
C LEU A 266 -29.37 25.18 5.01
N PHE A 267 -28.49 24.20 4.84
CA PHE A 267 -28.69 22.83 5.34
C PHE A 267 -28.83 22.80 6.86
N VAL A 268 -27.96 23.52 7.56
CA VAL A 268 -28.00 23.62 9.03
C VAL A 268 -29.26 24.34 9.50
N TYR A 269 -29.71 25.38 8.78
CA TYR A 269 -30.95 26.09 9.07
C TYR A 269 -32.18 25.18 8.89
N HIS A 270 -32.30 24.49 7.75
CA HIS A 270 -33.41 23.57 7.49
C HIS A 270 -33.40 22.35 8.42
N ALA A 271 -32.22 21.89 8.86
CA ALA A 271 -32.11 20.81 9.83
C ALA A 271 -32.60 21.19 11.25
N ARG A 272 -32.85 22.48 11.53
CA ARG A 272 -33.53 22.90 12.77
C ARG A 272 -35.03 22.58 12.73
N THR A 273 -35.62 22.50 11.56
CA THR A 273 -37.07 22.28 11.37
C THR A 273 -37.41 20.85 10.93
N VAL A 274 -36.46 20.12 10.35
CA VAL A 274 -36.64 18.75 9.85
C VAL A 274 -35.84 17.75 10.70
N ASN A 275 -36.47 16.65 11.11
CA ASN A 275 -35.82 15.58 11.87
C ASN A 275 -34.64 14.98 11.10
N SER A 276 -33.52 14.79 11.78
CA SER A 276 -32.33 14.14 11.23
C SER A 276 -32.66 12.71 10.82
N THR A 277 -32.41 12.35 9.56
CA THR A 277 -32.57 10.97 9.11
C THR A 277 -31.47 10.11 9.70
N PRO A 278 -31.79 8.95 10.31
CA PRO A 278 -30.77 8.06 10.84
C PRO A 278 -29.88 7.54 9.70
N GLU A 279 -28.60 7.35 10.00
CA GLU A 279 -27.66 6.75 9.05
C GLU A 279 -28.03 5.28 8.82
N VAL A 280 -28.46 4.95 7.60
CA VAL A 280 -28.74 3.57 7.18
C VAL A 280 -27.50 3.00 6.50
N PRO A 281 -26.87 1.95 7.04
CA PRO A 281 -25.73 1.32 6.38
C PRO A 281 -26.18 0.69 5.05
N PRO A 282 -25.38 0.76 3.98
CA PRO A 282 -25.78 0.17 2.71
C PRO A 282 -25.82 -1.35 2.82
N ARG A 283 -26.68 -1.98 2.02
CA ARG A 283 -26.70 -3.43 1.87
C ARG A 283 -25.58 -3.86 0.95
N ASN A 284 -24.86 -4.94 1.29
CA ASN A 284 -23.82 -5.47 0.39
C ASN A 284 -24.46 -5.97 -0.92
N GLN A 285 -24.07 -5.38 -2.06
CA GLN A 285 -24.59 -5.71 -3.39
C GLN A 285 -23.43 -6.21 -4.27
N PRO A 286 -23.13 -7.53 -4.26
CA PRO A 286 -21.89 -8.06 -4.82
C PRO A 286 -21.76 -7.79 -6.33
N VAL A 287 -22.85 -7.89 -7.11
CA VAL A 287 -22.83 -7.63 -8.56
C VAL A 287 -22.48 -6.17 -8.87
N ARG A 288 -23.07 -5.21 -8.15
CA ARG A 288 -22.78 -3.78 -8.35
C ARG A 288 -21.37 -3.44 -7.92
N ASN A 289 -20.90 -4.01 -6.80
CA ASN A 289 -19.51 -3.88 -6.37
C ASN A 289 -18.57 -4.39 -7.47
N LEU A 290 -18.84 -5.57 -8.04
CA LEU A 290 -18.03 -6.16 -9.09
C LEU A 290 -17.96 -5.32 -10.36
N LEU A 291 -19.07 -4.75 -10.80
CA LEU A 291 -19.08 -3.83 -11.94
C LEU A 291 -18.16 -2.63 -11.70
N VAL A 292 -18.20 -2.04 -10.50
CA VAL A 292 -17.29 -0.93 -10.16
C VAL A 292 -15.84 -1.41 -10.11
N VAL A 293 -15.55 -2.61 -9.59
CA VAL A 293 -14.20 -3.18 -9.62
C VAL A 293 -13.69 -3.38 -11.05
N VAL A 294 -14.53 -3.89 -11.96
CA VAL A 294 -14.17 -4.03 -13.38
C VAL A 294 -13.89 -2.66 -14.00
N VAL A 295 -14.75 -1.66 -13.76
CA VAL A 295 -14.54 -0.28 -14.22
C VAL A 295 -13.24 0.30 -13.66
N LEU A 296 -12.90 0.03 -12.39
CA LEU A 296 -11.64 0.46 -11.79
C LEU A 296 -10.44 -0.20 -12.45
N LEU A 297 -10.48 -1.51 -12.67
CA LEU A 297 -9.40 -2.25 -13.32
C LEU A 297 -9.18 -1.79 -14.76
N VAL A 298 -10.26 -1.68 -15.54
CA VAL A 298 -10.23 -1.16 -16.91
C VAL A 298 -9.73 0.28 -16.90
N GLY A 299 -10.24 1.13 -16.01
CA GLY A 299 -9.80 2.52 -15.86
C GLY A 299 -8.31 2.62 -15.56
N THR A 300 -7.77 1.75 -14.69
CA THR A 300 -6.32 1.70 -14.42
C THR A 300 -5.49 1.11 -15.56
N LEU A 301 -6.06 0.19 -16.35
CA LEU A 301 -5.38 -0.39 -17.51
C LEU A 301 -5.31 0.60 -18.68
N LEU A 302 -6.32 1.45 -18.82
CA LEU A 302 -6.38 2.51 -19.81
C LEU A 302 -5.45 3.69 -19.49
N LEU A 303 -4.89 3.76 -18.28
CA LEU A 303 -3.87 4.76 -17.95
C LEU A 303 -2.57 4.42 -18.71
N PRO A 304 -2.07 5.33 -19.56
CA PRO A 304 -0.81 5.16 -20.29
C PRO A 304 0.39 4.96 -19.34
N ALA A 305 1.44 4.33 -19.86
CA ALA A 305 2.71 4.20 -19.13
C ALA A 305 3.24 5.59 -18.75
N GLY A 306 3.60 5.78 -17.47
CA GLY A 306 4.03 7.07 -16.93
C GLY A 306 2.92 7.93 -16.30
N ALA A 307 1.64 7.60 -16.50
CA ALA A 307 0.52 8.36 -15.93
C ALA A 307 0.49 8.35 -14.39
N LEU A 308 1.04 7.31 -13.75
CA LEU A 308 1.20 7.20 -12.29
C LEU A 308 2.68 7.16 -11.94
N THR A 309 3.07 7.99 -10.98
CA THR A 309 4.42 7.94 -10.39
C THR A 309 4.55 6.72 -9.49
N GLN A 310 5.79 6.32 -9.17
CA GLN A 310 6.05 5.17 -8.29
C GLN A 310 5.23 5.17 -6.98
N PRO A 311 5.17 6.25 -6.17
CA PRO A 311 4.36 6.25 -4.94
C PRO A 311 2.86 6.12 -5.21
N GLU A 312 2.34 6.78 -6.25
CA GLU A 312 0.93 6.69 -6.64
C GLU A 312 0.57 5.27 -7.08
N LEU A 313 1.45 4.62 -7.85
CA LEU A 313 1.28 3.24 -8.30
C LEU A 313 1.24 2.27 -7.12
N VAL A 314 2.08 2.46 -6.09
CA VAL A 314 2.05 1.67 -4.86
C VAL A 314 0.70 1.82 -4.16
N VAL A 315 0.24 3.06 -3.94
CA VAL A 315 -1.06 3.32 -3.28
C VAL A 315 -2.21 2.68 -4.06
N VAL A 316 -2.27 2.90 -5.38
CA VAL A 316 -3.33 2.35 -6.24
C VAL A 316 -3.29 0.82 -6.27
N LYS A 317 -2.10 0.22 -6.45
CA LYS A 317 -1.96 -1.25 -6.47
C LYS A 317 -2.36 -1.89 -5.15
N VAL A 318 -1.94 -1.32 -4.01
CA VAL A 318 -2.30 -1.87 -2.68
C VAL A 318 -3.82 -1.84 -2.49
N VAL A 319 -4.46 -0.70 -2.77
CA VAL A 319 -5.90 -0.55 -2.60
C VAL A 319 -6.68 -1.45 -3.58
N LEU A 320 -6.28 -1.48 -4.85
CA LEU A 320 -6.90 -2.36 -5.85
C LEU A 320 -6.70 -3.84 -5.53
N LEU A 321 -5.53 -4.24 -5.07
CA LEU A 321 -5.24 -5.64 -4.74
C LEU A 321 -6.16 -6.14 -3.62
N VAL A 322 -6.37 -5.32 -2.58
CA VAL A 322 -7.32 -5.64 -1.50
C VAL A 322 -8.74 -5.75 -2.05
N VAL A 323 -9.16 -4.81 -2.92
CA VAL A 323 -10.48 -4.82 -3.54
C VAL A 323 -10.69 -6.02 -4.45
N VAL A 324 -9.71 -6.37 -5.28
CA VAL A 324 -9.75 -7.53 -6.19
C VAL A 324 -9.78 -8.82 -5.40
N LEU A 325 -8.94 -8.98 -4.37
CA LEU A 325 -8.97 -10.16 -3.50
C LEU A 325 -10.38 -10.36 -2.91
N LEU A 326 -11.00 -9.30 -2.38
CA LEU A 326 -12.36 -9.37 -1.86
C LEU A 326 -13.40 -9.63 -2.96
N ALA A 327 -13.30 -8.97 -4.11
CA ALA A 327 -14.20 -9.17 -5.24
C ALA A 327 -14.15 -10.61 -5.76
N THR A 328 -12.95 -11.15 -5.96
CA THR A 328 -12.70 -12.54 -6.38
C THR A 328 -13.30 -13.52 -5.38
N THR A 329 -13.21 -13.27 -4.06
CA THR A 329 -13.91 -14.13 -3.09
C THR A 329 -15.41 -14.16 -3.28
N THR A 330 -16.02 -13.02 -3.61
CA THR A 330 -17.48 -12.96 -3.81
C THR A 330 -17.92 -13.59 -5.13
N VAL A 331 -17.14 -13.43 -6.21
CA VAL A 331 -17.38 -14.12 -7.48
C VAL A 331 -17.26 -15.62 -7.32
N LEU A 332 -16.20 -16.10 -6.67
CA LEU A 332 -15.99 -17.53 -6.44
C LEU A 332 -17.12 -18.13 -5.58
N GLN A 333 -17.61 -17.39 -4.59
CA GLN A 333 -18.79 -17.79 -3.81
C GLN A 333 -20.07 -17.84 -4.65
N GLY A 334 -20.27 -16.90 -5.57
CA GLY A 334 -21.46 -16.82 -6.43
C GLY A 334 -21.45 -17.77 -7.64
N ALA A 335 -20.32 -17.91 -8.32
CA ALA A 335 -20.15 -18.78 -9.50
C ALA A 335 -20.32 -20.26 -9.14
N MET A 336 -19.91 -20.67 -7.92
CA MET A 336 -20.17 -22.02 -7.43
C MET A 336 -21.64 -22.26 -7.03
N ALA A 337 -22.48 -21.22 -6.92
CA ALA A 337 -23.93 -21.36 -6.76
C ALA A 337 -24.64 -21.55 -8.12
N THR A 338 -24.08 -21.03 -9.21
CA THR A 338 -24.61 -21.18 -10.58
C THR A 338 -24.00 -22.40 -11.27
N ARG A 339 -24.71 -23.52 -11.16
CA ARG A 339 -24.31 -24.89 -11.50
C ARG A 339 -24.17 -25.24 -13.00
N ARG A 340 -24.03 -24.30 -13.94
CA ARG A 340 -24.18 -24.62 -15.39
C ARG A 340 -23.11 -24.00 -16.31
N ALA A 341 -22.19 -24.86 -16.75
CA ALA A 341 -21.30 -24.87 -17.94
C ALA A 341 -19.86 -25.27 -17.48
N GLY A 342 -19.39 -26.51 -17.52
CA GLY A 342 -19.26 -27.49 -18.62
C GLY A 342 -17.75 -27.73 -18.91
N LEU A 343 -17.05 -28.60 -18.15
CA LEU A 343 -16.48 -29.94 -18.51
C LEU A 343 -15.31 -29.92 -19.54
N PRO A 344 -14.14 -30.61 -19.33
CA PRO A 344 -14.00 -31.98 -18.80
C PRO A 344 -12.80 -32.20 -17.82
N LEU A 345 -12.41 -31.21 -17.01
CA LEU A 345 -11.55 -31.46 -15.82
C LEU A 345 -12.37 -31.85 -14.57
N ALA A 346 -13.69 -31.69 -14.66
CA ALA A 346 -14.63 -32.01 -13.60
C ALA A 346 -14.74 -33.51 -13.34
N ALA A 347 -14.48 -34.39 -14.32
CA ALA A 347 -14.59 -35.84 -14.11
C ALA A 347 -13.50 -36.39 -13.16
N ALA A 348 -12.28 -35.82 -13.18
CA ALA A 348 -11.24 -36.13 -12.20
C ALA A 348 -11.53 -35.49 -10.82
N ALA A 349 -12.17 -34.31 -10.82
CA ALA A 349 -12.62 -33.65 -9.59
C ALA A 349 -13.84 -34.36 -8.96
N VAL A 350 -14.67 -35.05 -9.74
CA VAL A 350 -15.92 -35.70 -9.28
C VAL A 350 -15.66 -36.89 -8.35
N VAL A 351 -14.50 -37.55 -8.42
CA VAL A 351 -14.13 -38.59 -7.43
C VAL A 351 -13.62 -37.97 -6.11
N LEU A 352 -13.07 -36.75 -6.13
CA LEU A 352 -12.66 -36.01 -4.93
C LEU A 352 -13.77 -35.11 -4.34
N LEU A 353 -14.78 -34.75 -5.13
CA LEU A 353 -15.90 -33.87 -4.76
C LEU A 353 -17.03 -34.57 -3.97
N PHE A 354 -16.97 -35.88 -3.74
CA PHE A 354 -18.02 -36.62 -3.01
C PHE A 354 -17.78 -36.82 -1.50
N THR A 355 -16.92 -36.04 -0.85
CA THR A 355 -16.84 -36.03 0.63
C THR A 355 -17.00 -34.65 1.29
N ASN A 356 -18.19 -34.08 1.06
CA ASN A 356 -19.11 -33.44 2.02
C ASN A 356 -18.58 -32.60 3.23
N GLN A 357 -18.87 -31.29 3.17
CA GLN A 357 -19.15 -30.26 4.21
C GLN A 357 -18.16 -30.00 5.37
N VAL A 358 -17.63 -28.76 5.44
CA VAL A 358 -17.76 -27.80 6.59
C VAL A 358 -17.43 -26.36 6.13
N PRO A 359 -18.27 -25.34 6.43
CA PRO A 359 -17.82 -23.97 6.63
C PRO A 359 -17.86 -23.54 8.12
N ALA A 360 -16.96 -22.61 8.47
CA ALA A 360 -16.79 -21.89 9.74
C ALA A 360 -16.10 -22.63 10.92
N ASP A 361 -14.97 -22.07 11.37
CA ASP A 361 -14.27 -22.28 12.65
C ASP A 361 -14.58 -23.62 13.35
N SER A 362 -14.23 -24.75 12.73
CA SER A 362 -14.62 -26.06 13.27
C SER A 362 -13.95 -26.28 14.63
N THR A 363 -14.77 -26.41 15.67
CA THR A 363 -14.39 -26.83 17.03
C THR A 363 -14.01 -28.31 17.10
N ARG A 364 -13.65 -28.93 15.98
CA ARG A 364 -13.36 -30.36 15.82
C ARG A 364 -12.00 -30.55 15.16
N ALA A 365 -11.38 -31.70 15.44
CA ALA A 365 -10.12 -32.07 14.82
C ALA A 365 -10.31 -32.38 13.32
N TYR A 366 -9.34 -31.98 12.50
CA TYR A 366 -9.37 -32.15 11.05
C TYR A 366 -7.96 -32.41 10.50
N PHE A 367 -7.89 -33.10 9.37
CA PHE A 367 -6.67 -33.19 8.56
C PHE A 367 -6.69 -32.12 7.48
N SER A 368 -5.53 -31.62 7.09
CA SER A 368 -5.38 -30.68 6.00
C SER A 368 -4.28 -31.09 5.05
N PHE A 369 -4.57 -31.02 3.75
CA PHE A 369 -3.63 -31.27 2.67
C PHE A 369 -3.45 -29.98 1.87
N THR A 370 -2.21 -29.54 1.68
CA THR A 370 -1.90 -28.20 1.16
C THR A 370 -0.85 -28.26 0.05
N PRO A 371 -1.18 -28.73 -1.16
CA PRO A 371 -0.31 -28.64 -2.32
C PRO A 371 -0.03 -27.19 -2.72
N GLY A 372 1.12 -26.94 -3.32
CA GLY A 372 1.48 -25.62 -3.84
C GLY A 372 2.77 -25.60 -4.65
N PHE A 373 3.11 -24.41 -5.12
CA PHE A 373 4.38 -24.13 -5.77
C PHE A 373 5.00 -22.84 -5.22
N ILE A 374 6.30 -22.73 -5.39
CA ILE A 374 7.09 -21.51 -5.16
C ILE A 374 8.05 -21.29 -6.31
N SER A 375 8.23 -20.03 -6.69
CA SER A 375 9.21 -19.58 -7.66
C SER A 375 9.82 -18.29 -7.17
N GLY A 376 11.13 -18.11 -7.37
CA GLY A 376 11.79 -16.86 -7.04
C GLY A 376 13.06 -16.65 -7.83
N ALA A 377 13.56 -15.42 -7.79
CA ALA A 377 14.87 -15.06 -8.30
C ALA A 377 15.49 -14.00 -7.40
N TYR A 378 16.82 -13.98 -7.30
CA TYR A 378 17.59 -13.00 -6.53
C TYR A 378 19.04 -12.95 -7.02
N ASP A 379 19.69 -11.83 -6.78
CA ASP A 379 21.14 -11.66 -6.98
C ASP A 379 21.87 -11.69 -5.63
N GLN A 380 23.07 -12.26 -5.57
CA GLN A 380 23.94 -12.32 -4.39
C GLN A 380 25.33 -11.77 -4.75
N ASP A 381 25.91 -10.96 -3.87
CA ASP A 381 27.27 -10.43 -4.04
C ASP A 381 28.19 -10.97 -2.95
N ILE A 382 29.21 -11.73 -3.35
CA ILE A 382 30.18 -12.32 -2.44
C ILE A 382 31.53 -11.65 -2.65
N ASN A 383 32.10 -11.13 -1.56
CA ASN A 383 33.44 -10.55 -1.51
C ASN A 383 34.30 -11.41 -0.57
N GLY A 384 35.40 -11.95 -1.08
CA GLY A 384 36.35 -12.78 -0.33
C GLY A 384 37.79 -12.29 -0.48
N GLY A 385 38.65 -12.59 0.50
CA GLY A 385 40.07 -12.22 0.50
C GLY A 385 40.35 -10.79 1.00
N GLY A 386 40.76 -10.67 2.27
CA GLY A 386 41.10 -9.38 2.88
C GLY A 386 41.52 -9.46 4.36
N GLY A 387 42.09 -10.58 4.80
CA GLY A 387 42.65 -10.69 6.15
C GLY A 387 44.06 -10.08 6.19
N GLY A 388 44.26 -9.02 6.98
CA GLY A 388 45.52 -8.27 7.13
C GLY A 388 46.67 -9.03 7.81
N GLY A 389 47.05 -10.19 7.29
CA GLY A 389 48.24 -10.95 7.65
C GLY A 389 49.11 -11.23 6.42
N SER A 390 50.41 -11.43 6.60
CA SER A 390 51.43 -11.42 5.53
C SER A 390 51.33 -12.55 4.49
N CYS A 391 50.25 -13.33 4.48
CA CYS A 391 49.93 -14.36 3.49
C CYS A 391 48.46 -14.24 3.04
N SER A 392 47.99 -13.04 2.67
CA SER A 392 46.61 -12.82 2.23
C SER A 392 46.41 -13.23 0.76
N SER A 393 45.46 -14.12 0.48
CA SER A 393 44.96 -14.41 -0.87
C SER A 393 44.44 -13.14 -1.57
N PRO A 394 44.52 -13.04 -2.91
CA PRO A 394 43.99 -11.90 -3.64
C PRO A 394 42.51 -11.66 -3.34
N ALA A 395 42.12 -10.40 -3.17
CA ALA A 395 40.72 -10.02 -3.04
C ALA A 395 39.96 -10.42 -4.31
N TYR A 396 38.86 -11.14 -4.17
CA TYR A 396 37.99 -11.55 -5.26
C TYR A 396 36.54 -11.20 -4.91
N ARG A 397 35.76 -10.91 -5.95
CA ARG A 397 34.32 -10.64 -5.85
C ARG A 397 33.60 -11.42 -6.91
N VAL A 398 32.49 -12.06 -6.56
CA VAL A 398 31.66 -12.82 -7.49
C VAL A 398 30.20 -12.46 -7.27
N GLY A 399 29.53 -12.06 -8.35
CA GLY A 399 28.09 -11.87 -8.37
C GLY A 399 27.40 -13.15 -8.83
N TYR A 400 26.48 -13.68 -8.02
CA TYR A 400 25.64 -14.81 -8.37
C TYR A 400 24.23 -14.36 -8.69
N TYR A 401 23.61 -14.98 -9.69
CA TYR A 401 22.20 -14.85 -10.00
C TYR A 401 21.51 -16.19 -9.79
N HIS A 402 20.53 -16.21 -8.90
CA HIS A 402 19.76 -17.39 -8.52
C HIS A 402 18.34 -17.28 -9.07
N LYS A 403 17.83 -18.40 -9.61
CA LYS A 403 16.44 -18.55 -10.01
C LYS A 403 15.97 -19.95 -9.65
N TYR A 404 15.01 -20.07 -8.75
CA TYR A 404 14.56 -21.36 -8.23
C TYR A 404 13.06 -21.56 -8.41
N GLN A 405 12.67 -22.83 -8.53
CA GLN A 405 11.28 -23.26 -8.61
C GLN A 405 11.13 -24.58 -7.85
N ALA A 406 10.14 -24.66 -6.98
CA ALA A 406 9.81 -25.89 -6.26
C ALA A 406 8.30 -26.11 -6.20
N VAL A 407 7.90 -27.37 -6.21
CA VAL A 407 6.52 -27.84 -6.10
C VAL A 407 6.48 -28.83 -4.95
N GLY A 408 5.39 -28.81 -4.18
CA GLY A 408 5.29 -29.64 -2.99
C GLY A 408 3.95 -29.49 -2.32
N GLY A 409 3.91 -29.89 -1.06
CA GLY A 409 2.75 -29.66 -0.23
C GLY A 409 2.92 -30.08 1.21
N ASP A 410 1.99 -29.60 2.03
CA ASP A 410 1.98 -29.89 3.46
C ASP A 410 0.81 -30.79 3.83
N PHE A 411 1.07 -31.79 4.65
CA PHE A 411 0.05 -32.56 5.34
C PHE A 411 0.05 -32.18 6.82
N ALA A 412 -1.10 -31.86 7.39
CA ALA A 412 -1.19 -31.52 8.81
C ALA A 412 -2.46 -32.06 9.48
N TYR A 413 -2.32 -32.43 10.75
CA TYR A 413 -3.41 -32.78 11.65
C TYR A 413 -3.61 -31.67 12.67
N THR A 414 -4.79 -31.06 12.68
CA THR A 414 -5.14 -29.97 13.60
C THR A 414 -6.20 -30.41 14.58
N ARG A 415 -5.98 -30.18 15.87
CA ARG A 415 -6.95 -30.43 16.94
C ARG A 415 -7.23 -29.16 17.76
N PRO A 416 -8.49 -28.89 18.12
CA PRO A 416 -8.82 -27.81 19.05
C PRO A 416 -8.29 -28.14 20.45
N SER A 417 -7.99 -27.13 21.25
CA SER A 417 -7.59 -27.31 22.64
C SER A 417 -8.82 -27.51 23.54
N VAL A 418 -8.75 -28.50 24.44
CA VAL A 418 -9.87 -28.93 25.30
C VAL A 418 -10.14 -27.98 26.47
N ARG A 419 -9.10 -27.26 26.96
CA ARG A 419 -9.19 -26.42 28.17
C ARG A 419 -9.28 -24.91 27.90
N THR A 420 -8.89 -24.46 26.71
CA THR A 420 -8.80 -23.03 26.34
C THR A 420 -9.10 -22.86 24.85
N THR A 421 -9.67 -21.73 24.44
CA THR A 421 -9.88 -21.40 23.02
C THR A 421 -8.55 -21.33 22.27
N GLY A 422 -8.29 -22.33 21.42
CA GLY A 422 -7.02 -22.47 20.69
C GLY A 422 -6.96 -23.77 19.90
N ARG A 423 -5.85 -23.99 19.19
CA ARG A 423 -5.62 -25.20 18.39
C ARG A 423 -4.14 -25.60 18.39
N VAL A 424 -3.90 -26.90 18.16
CA VAL A 424 -2.57 -27.46 17.97
C VAL A 424 -2.58 -28.21 16.65
N SER A 425 -1.60 -27.92 15.79
CA SER A 425 -1.41 -28.58 14.51
C SER A 425 -0.05 -29.27 14.48
N TYR A 426 -0.02 -30.49 13.95
CA TYR A 426 1.21 -31.24 13.66
C TYR A 426 1.24 -31.46 12.17
N GLY A 427 2.34 -31.12 11.50
CA GLY A 427 2.42 -31.26 10.06
C GLY A 427 3.79 -31.63 9.55
N VAL A 428 3.82 -32.07 8.30
CA VAL A 428 5.01 -32.35 7.51
C VAL A 428 4.82 -31.77 6.12
N GLY A 429 5.77 -30.96 5.68
CA GLY A 429 5.92 -30.46 4.31
C GLY A 429 6.91 -31.30 3.53
N LEU A 430 6.64 -31.48 2.24
CA LEU A 430 7.57 -32.08 1.28
C LEU A 430 7.64 -31.18 0.06
N TRP A 431 8.84 -30.75 -0.32
CA TRP A 431 9.05 -29.88 -1.47
C TRP A 431 10.21 -30.40 -2.33
N GLY A 432 10.03 -30.34 -3.64
CA GLY A 432 11.03 -30.75 -4.63
C GLY A 432 11.07 -29.76 -5.77
N GLY A 433 12.28 -29.46 -6.26
CA GLY A 433 12.46 -28.39 -7.23
C GLY A 433 13.84 -28.36 -7.84
N ASN A 434 14.11 -27.27 -8.57
CA ASN A 434 15.42 -26.99 -9.12
C ASN A 434 15.77 -25.52 -8.91
N GLU A 435 17.07 -25.25 -8.72
CA GLU A 435 17.66 -23.92 -8.67
C GLU A 435 18.63 -23.76 -9.83
N TYR A 436 18.54 -22.63 -10.53
CA TYR A 436 19.44 -22.23 -11.58
C TYR A 436 20.35 -21.12 -11.07
N ILE A 437 21.66 -21.28 -11.21
CA ILE A 437 22.67 -20.36 -10.70
C ILE A 437 23.63 -19.99 -11.82
N SER A 438 23.79 -18.69 -12.05
CA SER A 438 24.84 -18.12 -12.91
C SER A 438 25.80 -17.31 -12.04
N ALA A 439 27.09 -17.42 -12.29
CA ALA A 439 28.13 -16.71 -11.56
C ALA A 439 28.94 -15.83 -12.50
N GLN A 440 29.24 -14.60 -12.08
CA GLN A 440 30.09 -13.67 -12.81
C GLN A 440 31.18 -13.12 -11.89
N PRO A 441 32.46 -13.28 -12.23
CA PRO A 441 33.54 -12.60 -11.52
C PRO A 441 33.39 -11.08 -11.67
N LEU A 442 33.52 -10.34 -10.58
CA LEU A 442 33.42 -8.89 -10.53
C LEU A 442 34.73 -8.26 -10.05
N THR A 443 34.97 -7.03 -10.49
CA THR A 443 36.07 -6.22 -9.97
C THR A 443 35.74 -5.75 -8.55
N PRO A 444 36.66 -5.94 -7.58
CA PRO A 444 36.51 -5.37 -6.24
C PRO A 444 36.31 -3.85 -6.31
N GLY A 445 35.29 -3.32 -5.63
CA GLY A 445 34.95 -1.89 -5.64
C GLY A 445 34.24 -1.37 -6.90
N GLY A 446 34.01 -2.21 -7.92
CA GLY A 446 33.22 -1.85 -9.11
C GLY A 446 31.70 -1.87 -8.89
N PRO A 447 30.88 -1.48 -9.88
CA PRO A 447 29.43 -1.65 -9.82
C PRO A 447 29.03 -3.13 -9.82
N PHE A 448 27.95 -3.48 -9.12
CA PHE A 448 27.39 -4.82 -9.15
C PHE A 448 26.70 -5.10 -10.49
N LEU A 449 27.16 -6.13 -11.21
CA LEU A 449 26.62 -6.55 -12.51
C LEU A 449 26.48 -8.07 -12.51
N THR A 450 25.31 -8.61 -12.84
CA THR A 450 25.13 -10.06 -12.98
C THR A 450 24.87 -10.44 -14.43
N ALA A 451 25.48 -11.56 -14.87
CA ALA A 451 25.47 -12.01 -16.25
C ALA A 451 24.07 -12.37 -16.75
N ASN A 452 23.94 -12.46 -18.08
CA ASN A 452 22.70 -12.85 -18.76
C ASN A 452 22.28 -14.27 -18.31
N PRO A 453 20.99 -14.57 -18.02
CA PRO A 453 20.53 -15.85 -17.45
C PRO A 453 20.69 -17.11 -18.32
N LYS A 454 21.66 -17.16 -19.25
CA LYS A 454 21.88 -18.27 -20.19
C LYS A 454 23.10 -19.13 -19.85
N ASP A 455 24.06 -18.64 -19.07
CA ASP A 455 25.37 -19.30 -18.87
C ASP A 455 25.56 -20.01 -17.51
N GLY A 456 24.47 -20.30 -16.80
CA GLY A 456 24.43 -20.93 -15.48
C GLY A 456 24.19 -22.44 -15.43
N ARG A 457 24.33 -23.02 -14.24
CA ARG A 457 24.12 -24.44 -13.91
C ARG A 457 22.81 -24.66 -13.16
N ARG A 458 22.27 -25.89 -13.19
CA ARG A 458 21.06 -26.29 -12.46
C ARG A 458 21.41 -27.24 -11.32
N PHE A 459 20.80 -27.02 -10.16
CA PHE A 459 20.92 -27.83 -8.96
C PHE A 459 19.53 -28.31 -8.53
N SER A 460 19.47 -29.48 -7.90
CA SER A 460 18.22 -30.02 -7.38
C SER A 460 17.93 -29.50 -5.97
N LEU A 461 16.65 -29.24 -5.72
CA LEU A 461 16.12 -28.88 -4.42
C LEU A 461 15.26 -30.00 -3.88
N LEU A 462 15.47 -30.37 -2.62
CA LEU A 462 14.67 -31.35 -1.91
C LEU A 462 14.55 -30.92 -0.45
N ASP A 463 13.35 -30.94 0.08
CA ASP A 463 13.06 -30.50 1.44
C ASP A 463 12.02 -31.39 2.11
N ILE A 464 12.30 -31.71 3.37
CA ILE A 464 11.38 -32.33 4.31
C ILE A 464 11.26 -31.40 5.51
N ASN A 465 10.05 -30.92 5.78
CA ASN A 465 9.77 -29.99 6.86
C ASN A 465 8.72 -30.53 7.86
N PRO A 466 9.14 -31.24 8.93
CA PRO A 466 8.26 -31.47 10.08
C PRO A 466 8.08 -30.20 10.93
N TYR A 467 6.85 -29.91 11.32
CA TYR A 467 6.52 -28.76 12.16
C TYR A 467 5.38 -29.03 13.16
N ILE A 468 5.37 -28.22 14.21
CA ILE A 468 4.29 -28.11 15.19
C ILE A 468 3.85 -26.66 15.31
N GLN A 469 2.54 -26.43 15.31
CA GLN A 469 1.94 -25.12 15.53
C GLN A 469 1.00 -25.16 16.73
N ARG A 470 1.07 -24.15 17.58
CA ARG A 470 0.20 -23.98 18.74
C ARG A 470 -0.33 -22.57 18.76
N ASP A 471 -1.64 -22.43 18.67
CA ASP A 471 -2.34 -21.17 18.71
C ASP A 471 -3.25 -21.10 19.96
N ARG A 472 -3.28 -19.94 20.64
CA ARG A 472 -4.10 -19.69 21.84
C ARG A 472 -4.75 -18.31 21.80
N ILE A 473 -5.96 -18.22 22.33
CA ILE A 473 -6.74 -16.99 22.44
C ILE A 473 -7.28 -16.86 23.86
N ARG A 474 -7.19 -15.67 24.45
CA ARG A 474 -7.76 -15.35 25.76
C ARG A 474 -9.22 -14.88 25.61
N ALA A 475 -9.97 -14.86 26.70
CA ALA A 475 -11.36 -14.36 26.72
C ALA A 475 -11.49 -12.91 26.19
N SER A 476 -10.45 -12.08 26.33
CA SER A 476 -10.39 -10.71 25.80
C SER A 476 -10.26 -10.63 24.27
N GLY A 477 -10.16 -11.76 23.56
CA GLY A 477 -9.91 -11.82 22.12
C GLY A 477 -8.45 -11.68 21.71
N PHE A 478 -7.57 -11.28 22.64
CA PHE A 478 -6.12 -11.25 22.43
C PHE A 478 -5.56 -12.67 22.43
N GLY A 479 -4.77 -13.01 21.42
CA GLY A 479 -4.16 -14.32 21.28
C GLY A 479 -2.69 -14.24 20.88
N TYR A 480 -2.07 -15.40 20.92
CA TYR A 480 -0.75 -15.62 20.37
C TYR A 480 -0.67 -17.01 19.76
N GLY A 481 0.25 -17.21 18.83
CA GLY A 481 0.57 -18.55 18.38
C GLY A 481 2.00 -18.67 17.91
N ILE A 482 2.49 -19.89 18.02
CA ILE A 482 3.89 -20.26 17.80
C ILE A 482 3.90 -21.46 16.87
N ARG A 483 4.64 -21.39 15.77
CA ARG A 483 5.00 -22.52 14.92
C ARG A 483 6.49 -22.73 15.02
N LEU A 484 6.91 -23.99 15.15
CA LEU A 484 8.30 -24.40 15.13
C LEU A 484 8.43 -25.61 14.22
N GLY A 485 9.42 -25.60 13.34
CA GLY A 485 9.73 -26.70 12.44
C GLY A 485 11.20 -26.66 12.05
N VAL A 486 11.58 -27.56 11.15
CA VAL A 486 12.93 -27.59 10.59
C VAL A 486 12.84 -28.09 9.17
N HIS A 487 13.50 -27.40 8.25
CA HIS A 487 13.74 -27.83 6.88
C HIS A 487 15.02 -28.66 6.83
N ILE A 488 14.98 -29.81 6.16
CA ILE A 488 16.13 -30.71 6.00
C ILE A 488 16.17 -31.22 4.57
N GLY A 489 17.32 -31.12 3.91
CA GLY A 489 17.54 -31.64 2.56
C GLY A 489 18.56 -30.82 1.77
N THR A 490 18.32 -30.61 0.48
CA THR A 490 19.09 -29.67 -0.35
C THR A 490 18.24 -28.41 -0.55
N LEU A 491 18.34 -27.47 0.38
CA LEU A 491 17.37 -26.37 0.50
C LEU A 491 17.68 -25.21 -0.42
N ALA A 492 18.96 -24.85 -0.59
CA ALA A 492 19.45 -23.80 -1.46
C ALA A 492 20.94 -24.03 -1.72
N HIS A 493 21.49 -23.43 -2.78
CA HIS A 493 22.94 -23.35 -2.99
C HIS A 493 23.35 -21.89 -2.94
N LEU A 494 24.21 -21.52 -2.00
CA LEU A 494 24.63 -20.14 -1.74
C LEU A 494 26.11 -19.98 -2.09
N GLY A 495 26.54 -18.79 -2.49
CA GLY A 495 27.96 -18.48 -2.71
C GLY A 495 28.78 -18.69 -1.43
N ASP A 496 29.90 -19.41 -1.55
CA ASP A 496 30.84 -19.70 -0.47
C ASP A 496 31.85 -18.55 -0.33
N PRO A 497 31.87 -17.82 0.80
CA PRO A 497 32.78 -16.71 1.02
C PRO A 497 34.25 -17.13 1.19
N ASP A 498 34.54 -18.42 1.44
CA ASP A 498 35.88 -18.94 1.67
C ASP A 498 36.48 -19.64 0.42
N ALA A 499 35.70 -19.83 -0.64
CA ALA A 499 36.12 -20.53 -1.84
C ALA A 499 36.81 -19.61 -2.87
N SER A 500 38.11 -19.80 -3.09
CA SER A 500 38.88 -19.10 -4.13
C SER A 500 38.60 -19.68 -5.53
N GLY A 501 37.54 -19.23 -6.22
CA GLY A 501 37.26 -19.60 -7.62
C GLY A 501 35.78 -19.66 -8.01
N SER A 502 35.50 -19.99 -9.29
CA SER A 502 34.14 -19.97 -9.88
C SER A 502 33.24 -21.16 -9.49
N ASP A 503 33.69 -22.06 -8.62
CA ASP A 503 32.94 -23.24 -8.14
C ASP A 503 32.55 -23.15 -6.64
N GLY A 504 32.66 -21.97 -6.04
CA GLY A 504 32.33 -21.72 -4.63
C GLY A 504 30.83 -21.66 -4.33
N LEU A 505 30.12 -22.79 -4.37
CA LEU A 505 28.74 -22.90 -3.90
C LEU A 505 28.65 -23.87 -2.73
N GLN A 506 28.04 -23.43 -1.63
CA GLN A 506 27.73 -24.25 -0.47
C GLN A 506 26.24 -24.63 -0.47
N THR A 507 25.93 -25.91 -0.33
CA THR A 507 24.55 -26.39 -0.19
C THR A 507 24.05 -26.19 1.24
N LEU A 508 22.93 -25.47 1.38
CA LEU A 508 22.23 -25.27 2.63
C LEU A 508 21.42 -26.53 2.98
N ALA A 509 21.89 -27.27 3.98
CA ALA A 509 21.33 -28.58 4.30
C ALA A 509 20.16 -28.55 5.30
N ALA A 510 20.14 -27.55 6.18
CA ALA A 510 19.11 -27.43 7.22
C ALA A 510 18.83 -25.96 7.57
N VAL A 511 17.55 -25.64 7.77
CA VAL A 511 17.08 -24.30 8.17
C VAL A 511 15.97 -24.43 9.22
N PRO A 512 16.02 -23.72 10.35
CA PRO A 512 14.91 -23.73 11.29
C PRO A 512 13.68 -23.01 10.70
N GLU A 513 12.49 -23.55 10.92
CA GLU A 513 11.23 -22.86 10.64
C GLU A 513 10.66 -22.29 11.94
N ALA A 514 10.25 -21.02 11.94
CA ALA A 514 9.56 -20.41 13.07
C ALA A 514 8.48 -19.41 12.64
N THR A 515 7.33 -19.43 13.33
CA THR A 515 6.34 -18.35 13.29
C THR A 515 5.99 -17.94 14.70
N ILE A 516 5.89 -16.64 14.94
CA ILE A 516 5.26 -16.08 16.14
C ILE A 516 4.24 -15.05 15.70
N TRP A 517 3.00 -15.14 16.18
CA TRP A 517 2.01 -14.08 16.00
C TRP A 517 1.41 -13.67 17.34
N LEU A 518 1.03 -12.40 17.46
CA LEU A 518 0.53 -11.79 18.68
C LEU A 518 -0.50 -10.69 18.36
N GLY A 519 -1.67 -10.72 19.00
CA GLY A 519 -2.70 -9.69 18.82
C GLY A 519 -4.12 -10.24 18.72
N VAL A 520 -5.05 -9.42 18.22
CA VAL A 520 -6.46 -9.79 18.03
C VAL A 520 -6.65 -10.26 16.60
N ARG A 521 -6.55 -11.57 16.37
CA ARG A 521 -6.49 -12.17 15.03
C ARG A 521 -7.63 -11.74 14.10
N ARG A 522 -8.84 -11.51 14.63
CA ARG A 522 -10.01 -11.05 13.86
C ARG A 522 -9.85 -9.66 13.24
N THR A 523 -9.07 -8.77 13.87
CA THR A 523 -8.95 -7.36 13.50
C THR A 523 -7.53 -7.00 13.10
N LEU A 524 -6.58 -7.09 14.03
CA LEU A 524 -5.19 -6.70 13.83
C LEU A 524 -4.26 -7.53 14.72
N PHE A 525 -3.21 -8.07 14.12
CA PHE A 525 -2.14 -8.78 14.81
C PHE A 525 -0.80 -8.55 14.12
N VAL A 526 0.28 -8.78 14.86
CA VAL A 526 1.66 -8.76 14.33
C VAL A 526 2.10 -10.21 14.15
N GLN A 527 2.85 -10.50 13.09
CA GLN A 527 3.41 -11.82 12.82
C GLN A 527 4.86 -11.72 12.38
N GLY A 528 5.74 -12.52 12.98
CA GLY A 528 7.11 -12.76 12.55
C GLY A 528 7.24 -14.20 12.06
N ASP A 529 7.81 -14.40 10.88
CA ASP A 529 8.06 -15.70 10.28
C ASP A 529 9.52 -15.85 9.88
N TYR A 530 10.02 -17.08 9.86
CA TYR A 530 11.29 -17.44 9.25
C TYR A 530 11.17 -18.82 8.61
N ALA A 531 11.47 -18.89 7.31
CA ALA A 531 11.46 -20.11 6.51
C ALA A 531 10.16 -20.92 6.66
N VAL A 532 9.00 -20.27 6.52
CA VAL A 532 7.70 -20.94 6.75
C VAL A 532 7.19 -21.66 5.51
N GLY A 533 6.95 -22.97 5.63
CA GLY A 533 6.50 -23.83 4.52
C GLY A 533 7.43 -23.71 3.30
N PRO A 534 6.92 -23.40 2.09
CA PRO A 534 7.78 -23.34 0.90
C PRO A 534 8.85 -22.23 0.95
N LEU A 535 8.74 -21.27 1.88
CA LEU A 535 9.67 -20.16 2.01
C LEU A 535 11.02 -20.56 2.63
N GLY A 536 11.19 -21.81 3.05
CA GLY A 536 12.49 -22.37 3.44
C GLY A 536 13.32 -22.89 2.26
N VAL A 537 12.75 -22.95 1.05
CA VAL A 537 13.38 -23.58 -0.13
C VAL A 537 13.79 -22.52 -1.15
N GLY A 538 15.01 -22.66 -1.67
CA GLY A 538 15.68 -21.81 -2.65
C GLY A 538 16.25 -20.52 -2.07
N ASN A 539 15.43 -19.73 -1.38
CA ASN A 539 15.88 -18.54 -0.67
C ASN A 539 15.13 -18.41 0.67
N PRO A 540 15.68 -18.97 1.76
CA PRO A 540 15.08 -18.91 3.09
C PRO A 540 14.69 -17.49 3.48
N THR A 541 13.39 -17.28 3.71
CA THR A 541 12.85 -15.93 3.87
C THR A 541 12.26 -15.71 5.25
N GLY A 542 12.76 -14.66 5.93
CA GLY A 542 12.15 -14.06 7.11
C GLY A 542 11.03 -13.10 6.73
N ARG A 543 10.00 -12.93 7.56
CA ARG A 543 8.94 -11.95 7.35
C ARG A 543 8.57 -11.26 8.65
N ILE A 544 8.30 -9.97 8.56
CA ILE A 544 7.68 -9.18 9.63
C ILE A 544 6.43 -8.55 9.03
N ALA A 545 5.28 -8.88 9.61
CA ALA A 545 3.98 -8.63 9.02
C ALA A 545 3.01 -7.97 10.00
N LEU A 546 2.18 -7.08 9.46
CA LEU A 546 0.88 -6.75 10.04
C LEU A 546 -0.18 -7.61 9.36
N GLY A 547 -1.02 -8.21 10.18
CA GLY A 547 -2.04 -9.15 9.76
C GLY A 547 -3.44 -8.74 10.18
N SER A 548 -4.44 -9.09 9.37
CA SER A 548 -5.85 -9.01 9.72
C SER A 548 -6.60 -10.26 9.29
N GLY A 549 -7.39 -10.83 10.19
CA GLY A 549 -8.27 -11.96 9.90
C GLY A 549 -9.54 -11.60 9.14
N LEU A 550 -9.72 -10.32 8.77
CA LEU A 550 -10.90 -9.83 8.04
C LEU A 550 -12.23 -10.26 8.72
N GLY A 551 -12.27 -10.16 10.05
CA GLY A 551 -13.41 -10.55 10.88
C GLY A 551 -13.46 -12.03 11.28
N SER A 552 -12.60 -12.88 10.72
CA SER A 552 -12.46 -14.29 11.10
C SER A 552 -11.26 -14.52 12.02
N THR A 553 -11.37 -15.53 12.88
CA THR A 553 -10.29 -15.96 13.75
C THR A 553 -9.31 -16.92 13.03
N TRP A 554 -9.81 -17.90 12.27
CA TRP A 554 -8.97 -18.94 11.66
C TRP A 554 -9.21 -19.21 10.18
N SER A 555 -10.29 -18.67 9.61
CA SER A 555 -10.70 -19.01 8.25
C SER A 555 -10.14 -18.06 7.21
N ARG A 556 -9.81 -16.82 7.58
CA ARG A 556 -9.26 -15.79 6.70
C ARG A 556 -8.07 -15.12 7.36
N GLN A 557 -7.11 -14.73 6.56
CA GLN A 557 -6.02 -13.85 6.95
C GLN A 557 -5.49 -13.10 5.74
N LEU A 558 -5.10 -11.86 5.97
CA LEU A 558 -4.31 -11.04 5.08
C LEU A 558 -3.08 -10.61 5.86
N LEU A 559 -1.89 -10.76 5.28
CA LEU A 559 -0.61 -10.38 5.85
C LEU A 559 0.08 -9.44 4.87
N ALA A 560 0.58 -8.31 5.35
CA ALA A 560 1.39 -7.39 4.58
C ALA A 560 2.58 -6.95 5.42
N GLY A 561 3.75 -6.78 4.80
CA GLY A 561 4.91 -6.29 5.53
C GLY A 561 6.19 -6.41 4.74
N VAL A 562 7.29 -6.61 5.46
CA VAL A 562 8.63 -6.73 4.89
C VAL A 562 9.10 -8.18 5.00
N ALA A 563 9.56 -8.73 3.89
CA ALA A 563 10.25 -10.00 3.80
C ALA A 563 11.76 -9.74 3.72
N LEU A 564 12.54 -10.55 4.41
CA LEU A 564 13.99 -10.47 4.51
C LEU A 564 14.56 -11.76 3.98
N ALA A 565 15.38 -11.68 2.93
CA ALA A 565 15.99 -12.84 2.31
C ALA A 565 17.37 -12.43 1.76
N GLU A 566 18.22 -13.41 1.43
CA GLU A 566 19.55 -13.09 0.92
C GLU A 566 19.41 -12.45 -0.48
N HIS A 567 19.90 -11.22 -0.61
CA HIS A 567 19.92 -10.44 -1.85
C HIS A 567 20.83 -9.20 -1.75
N ASP A 568 21.45 -8.78 -2.85
CA ASP A 568 22.22 -7.55 -3.03
C ASP A 568 21.52 -6.60 -4.04
N PRO A 569 21.41 -5.27 -3.81
CA PRO A 569 22.04 -4.44 -2.78
C PRO A 569 21.30 -4.36 -1.43
N THR A 570 20.08 -4.87 -1.35
CA THR A 570 19.25 -4.77 -0.15
C THR A 570 18.56 -6.09 0.15
N LYS A 571 18.53 -6.48 1.43
CA LYS A 571 17.93 -7.75 1.89
C LYS A 571 16.40 -7.71 2.01
N GLY A 572 15.77 -6.56 1.78
CA GLY A 572 14.36 -6.32 2.06
C GLY A 572 13.46 -6.32 0.83
N MET A 573 12.36 -7.07 0.90
CA MET A 573 11.26 -7.06 -0.07
C MET A 573 9.96 -6.62 0.60
N ALA A 574 9.10 -5.89 -0.10
CA ALA A 574 7.72 -5.75 0.33
C ALA A 574 6.97 -7.05 -0.02
N PHE A 575 6.13 -7.56 0.89
CA PHE A 575 5.33 -8.74 0.61
C PHE A 575 3.86 -8.57 0.95
N LEU A 576 3.04 -9.35 0.26
CA LEU A 576 1.64 -9.60 0.58
C LEU A 576 1.36 -11.10 0.56
N SER A 577 0.61 -11.57 1.55
CA SER A 577 0.05 -12.91 1.57
C SER A 577 -1.41 -12.87 2.00
N ALA A 578 -2.20 -13.80 1.50
CA ALA A 578 -3.55 -14.01 1.99
C ALA A 578 -3.77 -15.50 2.22
N SER A 579 -4.70 -15.86 3.11
CA SER A 579 -5.31 -17.19 3.14
C SER A 579 -6.81 -17.00 3.19
N VAL A 580 -7.49 -17.55 2.19
CA VAL A 580 -8.84 -17.16 1.84
C VAL A 580 -9.65 -18.41 1.50
N PRO A 581 -10.80 -18.64 2.14
CA PRO A 581 -11.63 -19.80 1.87
C PRO A 581 -12.31 -19.67 0.51
N LEU A 582 -12.27 -20.73 -0.27
CA LEU A 582 -12.91 -20.86 -1.58
C LEU A 582 -14.36 -21.35 -1.39
N GLY A 583 -15.23 -20.46 -0.92
CA GLY A 583 -16.63 -20.77 -0.63
C GLY A 583 -16.79 -21.74 0.56
N ASN A 584 -17.78 -22.63 0.49
CA ASN A 584 -18.08 -23.64 1.52
C ASN A 584 -17.48 -25.02 1.19
N THR A 585 -16.46 -25.06 0.34
CA THR A 585 -15.87 -26.29 -0.21
C THR A 585 -14.90 -27.00 0.73
N GLY A 586 -14.49 -26.33 1.81
CA GLY A 586 -13.35 -26.79 2.61
C GLY A 586 -12.00 -26.59 1.90
N LEU A 587 -11.93 -25.75 0.87
CA LEU A 587 -10.69 -25.32 0.23
C LEU A 587 -10.31 -23.88 0.64
N TRP A 588 -9.01 -23.62 0.72
CA TRP A 588 -8.41 -22.32 0.99
C TRP A 588 -7.32 -22.05 -0.05
N ALA A 589 -7.32 -20.84 -0.61
CA ALA A 589 -6.25 -20.33 -1.45
C ALA A 589 -5.29 -19.49 -0.61
N GLU A 590 -3.99 -19.76 -0.73
CA GLU A 590 -2.95 -19.06 0.00
C GLU A 590 -1.91 -18.45 -0.95
N PRO A 591 -2.21 -17.33 -1.63
CA PRO A 591 -1.25 -16.61 -2.43
C PRO A 591 -0.21 -15.91 -1.56
N TYR A 592 1.01 -15.84 -2.06
CA TYR A 592 2.12 -15.09 -1.51
C TYR A 592 2.91 -14.45 -2.65
N GLY A 593 3.27 -13.18 -2.48
CA GLY A 593 4.18 -12.48 -3.35
C GLY A 593 5.05 -11.54 -2.54
N ALA A 594 6.35 -11.57 -2.77
CA ALA A 594 7.34 -10.64 -2.25
C ALA A 594 8.18 -10.09 -3.39
N THR A 595 8.50 -8.80 -3.38
CA THR A 595 9.39 -8.20 -4.37
C THR A 595 10.01 -6.90 -3.85
N ASN A 596 11.21 -6.59 -4.32
CA ASN A 596 11.80 -5.25 -4.22
C ASN A 596 11.55 -4.38 -5.48
N PHE A 597 10.62 -4.81 -6.36
CA PHE A 597 10.37 -4.25 -7.69
C PHE A 597 11.56 -4.31 -8.67
N GLY A 598 12.62 -5.05 -8.31
CA GLY A 598 13.76 -5.38 -9.15
C GLY A 598 13.81 -6.88 -9.47
N ARG A 599 15.01 -7.43 -9.59
CA ARG A 599 15.23 -8.85 -9.89
C ARG A 599 14.91 -9.77 -8.72
N HIS A 600 14.84 -9.24 -7.49
CA HIS A 600 14.48 -10.01 -6.31
C HIS A 600 12.97 -10.07 -6.12
N HIS A 601 12.46 -11.28 -6.30
CA HIS A 601 11.06 -11.56 -6.10
C HIS A 601 10.85 -13.03 -5.75
N GLN A 602 9.75 -13.27 -5.05
CA GLN A 602 9.30 -14.60 -4.69
C GLN A 602 7.78 -14.65 -4.82
N VAL A 603 7.28 -15.71 -5.44
CA VAL A 603 5.85 -15.94 -5.60
C VAL A 603 5.56 -17.37 -5.20
N ALA A 604 4.54 -17.56 -4.37
CA ALA A 604 4.04 -18.89 -4.03
C ALA A 604 2.52 -18.90 -4.08
N MET A 605 1.96 -20.05 -4.41
CA MET A 605 0.52 -20.28 -4.35
C MET A 605 0.30 -21.67 -3.75
N ARG A 606 -0.51 -21.73 -2.70
CA ARG A 606 -0.89 -22.99 -2.06
C ARG A 606 -2.41 -23.12 -2.03
N LEU A 607 -2.89 -24.35 -2.10
CA LEU A 607 -4.31 -24.71 -2.03
C LEU A 607 -4.50 -25.69 -0.89
N GLN A 608 -5.02 -25.21 0.24
CA GLN A 608 -5.28 -26.05 1.40
C GLN A 608 -6.69 -26.65 1.34
N TYR A 609 -6.80 -27.97 1.47
CA TYR A 609 -8.06 -28.69 1.65
C TYR A 609 -8.15 -29.22 3.09
N ARG A 610 -9.30 -29.05 3.77
CA ARG A 610 -9.51 -29.58 5.14
C ARG A 610 -10.56 -30.69 5.15
N LEU A 611 -10.18 -31.85 5.69
CA LEU A 611 -11.00 -33.04 5.90
C LEU A 611 -11.43 -33.11 7.38
N SER A 612 -12.72 -32.95 7.64
CA SER A 612 -13.30 -33.12 8.98
C SER A 612 -13.50 -34.60 9.31
N LYS A 613 -13.17 -35.02 10.53
CA LYS A 613 -13.44 -36.40 10.98
C LYS A 613 -14.96 -36.57 11.20
N LYS A 614 -15.62 -37.37 10.36
CA LYS A 614 -16.97 -37.88 10.67
C LYS A 614 -16.82 -38.98 11.73
N HIS A 615 -17.51 -38.83 12.85
CA HIS A 615 -17.76 -39.90 13.80
C HIS A 615 -19.19 -40.38 13.63
#